data_AF-A0A0B6YRZ4-F1
#
_entry.id   AF-A0A0B6YRZ4-F1
#
_cell.length_a   1.000
_cell.length_b   1.000
_cell.length_c   1.000
_cell.angle_alpha   90.00
_cell.angle_beta   90.00
_cell.angle_gamma   90.00
#
_symmetry.space_group_name_H-M   'P 1'
#
loop_
_entity.id
_entity.type
_entity.pdbx_description
1 polymer ?
#
loop_
_entity_poly.entity_id
_entity_poly.type
_entity_poly.pdbx_seq_one_letter_code
_entity_poly.pdbx_strand_id
1 'polypeptide(L)'
;LCSLNPDHDRLTFSVIWTIDEQGQIYDEWYGRTIIRSCVKLSYDHAQGFIEQPEKEWSRAELPPITNSFGVPDVMKRVLLLNKIALNLRKQRFDNGALRLDQVKLQYTLDNETGLPNGYFVYQQKDSNRLIEEFMLLANMAVAHKIKNSFPDKAILRRHPSPQQKPLEAVEELCKNLGLNISTKSAGELQRTMWKYYGEDEFSLA
;
A
#
# COMPACT_ATOMS: atom_id res chain seq x y z
N LEU A 1 -0.99 24.78 -4.06
CA LEU A 1 -0.99 24.65 -5.53
C LEU A 1 -0.94 23.19 -6.00
N CYS A 2 -0.01 22.37 -5.50
CA CYS A 2 0.12 20.96 -5.95
C CYS A 2 -0.76 19.93 -5.22
N SER A 3 -1.44 20.30 -4.13
CA SER A 3 -2.36 19.39 -3.43
C SER A 3 -3.55 19.04 -4.32
N LEU A 4 -3.85 17.74 -4.45
CA LEU A 4 -4.97 17.20 -5.23
C LEU A 4 -6.29 17.32 -4.48
N ASN A 5 -6.64 18.54 -4.07
CA ASN A 5 -7.91 18.83 -3.41
C ASN A 5 -9.08 18.53 -4.36
N PRO A 6 -10.22 18.04 -3.84
CA PRO A 6 -11.39 17.71 -4.64
C PRO A 6 -11.99 18.96 -5.30
N ASP A 7 -12.74 18.75 -6.37
CA ASP A 7 -13.48 19.77 -7.13
C ASP A 7 -12.63 20.92 -7.69
N HIS A 8 -11.34 20.67 -7.91
CA HIS A 8 -10.47 21.62 -8.58
C HIS A 8 -9.59 20.93 -9.62
N ASP A 9 -9.39 21.60 -10.74
CA ASP A 9 -8.51 21.11 -11.79
C ASP A 9 -7.05 21.16 -11.33
N ARG A 10 -6.31 20.09 -11.59
CA ARG A 10 -4.92 19.89 -11.18
C ARG A 10 -4.11 19.27 -12.29
N LEU A 11 -2.93 19.84 -12.52
CA LEU A 11 -1.93 19.26 -13.41
C LEU A 11 -1.27 18.06 -12.74
N THR A 12 -1.19 16.96 -13.45
CA THR A 12 -0.62 15.70 -12.97
C THR A 12 0.29 15.06 -14.01
N PHE A 13 1.12 14.12 -13.55
CA PHE A 13 1.75 13.13 -14.42
C PHE A 13 1.11 11.78 -14.09
N SER A 14 0.54 11.13 -15.09
CA SER A 14 -0.19 9.88 -14.92
C SER A 14 0.56 8.71 -15.52
N VAL A 15 0.43 7.58 -14.84
CA VAL A 15 0.65 6.25 -15.41
C VAL A 15 -0.73 5.59 -15.49
N ILE A 16 -1.08 5.08 -16.67
CA ILE A 16 -2.37 4.44 -16.94
C ILE A 16 -2.09 3.04 -17.46
N TRP A 17 -2.74 2.05 -16.88
CA TRP A 17 -2.62 0.66 -17.28
C TRP A 17 -3.94 0.13 -17.84
N THR A 18 -3.83 -0.72 -18.86
CA THR A 18 -4.86 -1.72 -19.14
C THR A 18 -4.51 -2.97 -18.35
N ILE A 19 -5.27 -3.25 -17.29
CA ILE A 19 -4.99 -4.31 -16.32
C ILE A 19 -6.26 -5.14 -16.06
N ASP A 20 -6.14 -6.45 -15.91
CA ASP A 20 -7.27 -7.30 -15.51
C ASP A 20 -7.41 -7.42 -13.98
N GLU A 21 -8.45 -8.14 -13.55
CA GLU A 21 -8.72 -8.35 -12.12
C GLU A 21 -7.64 -9.20 -11.43
N GLN A 22 -6.88 -10.00 -12.18
CA GLN A 22 -5.77 -10.81 -11.68
C GLN A 22 -4.48 -9.98 -11.52
N GLY A 23 -4.46 -8.73 -11.99
CA GLY A 23 -3.29 -7.86 -11.93
C GLY A 23 -2.34 -8.01 -13.12
N GLN A 24 -2.74 -8.73 -14.17
CA GLN A 24 -1.94 -8.84 -15.39
C GLN A 24 -2.09 -7.56 -16.22
N ILE A 25 -0.96 -6.97 -16.59
CA ILE A 25 -0.89 -5.74 -17.39
C ILE A 25 -0.78 -6.11 -18.87
N TYR A 26 -1.61 -5.45 -19.68
CA TYR A 26 -1.66 -5.62 -21.14
C TYR A 26 -1.08 -4.41 -21.88
N ASP A 27 -1.26 -3.21 -21.34
CA ASP A 27 -0.76 -1.97 -21.92
C ASP A 27 -0.43 -0.93 -20.85
N GLU A 28 0.51 -0.04 -21.16
CA GLU A 28 0.95 1.03 -20.28
C GLU A 28 1.10 2.35 -21.02
N TRP A 29 0.51 3.41 -20.47
CA TRP A 29 0.63 4.77 -20.97
C TRP A 29 1.19 5.73 -19.91
N TYR A 30 2.01 6.68 -20.35
CA TYR A 30 2.66 7.66 -19.51
C TYR A 30 2.49 9.05 -20.11
N GLY A 31 2.10 10.04 -19.30
CA GLY A 31 2.07 11.42 -19.79
C GLY A 31 1.55 12.45 -18.81
N ARG A 32 1.66 13.72 -19.21
CA ARG A 32 1.08 14.85 -18.48
C ARG A 32 -0.42 14.89 -18.71
N THR A 33 -1.16 15.12 -17.65
CA THR A 33 -2.63 15.07 -17.62
C THR A 33 -3.19 16.22 -16.78
N ILE A 34 -4.49 16.44 -16.91
CA ILE A 34 -5.26 17.30 -16.01
C ILE A 34 -6.34 16.41 -15.38
N ILE A 35 -6.46 16.46 -14.05
CA ILE A 35 -7.50 15.76 -13.31
C ILE A 35 -8.33 16.73 -12.49
N ARG A 36 -9.56 16.32 -12.15
CA ARG A 36 -10.40 16.98 -11.15
C ARG A 36 -10.90 15.91 -10.19
N SER A 37 -10.28 15.79 -9.01
CA SER A 37 -10.65 14.75 -8.05
C SER A 37 -12.09 14.93 -7.60
N CYS A 38 -12.90 13.87 -7.64
CA CYS A 38 -14.31 13.94 -7.27
C CYS A 38 -14.53 13.90 -5.75
N VAL A 39 -13.60 13.32 -4.98
CA VAL A 39 -13.73 13.13 -3.53
C VAL A 39 -12.36 12.96 -2.88
N LYS A 40 -12.23 13.37 -1.62
CA LYS A 40 -11.03 13.13 -0.78
C LYS A 40 -11.37 12.16 0.35
N LEU A 41 -11.20 10.86 0.09
CA LEU A 41 -11.43 9.81 1.08
C LEU A 41 -10.29 9.77 2.11
N SER A 42 -10.62 9.38 3.34
CA SER A 42 -9.65 8.91 4.34
C SER A 42 -9.48 7.40 4.18
N TYR A 43 -8.46 6.84 4.82
CA TYR A 43 -8.30 5.39 4.88
C TYR A 43 -9.49 4.70 5.55
N ASP A 44 -10.13 5.33 6.55
CA ASP A 44 -11.29 4.76 7.21
C ASP A 44 -12.54 4.78 6.31
N HIS A 45 -12.75 5.81 5.49
CA HIS A 45 -13.84 5.80 4.51
C HIS A 45 -13.67 4.67 3.49
N ALA A 46 -12.45 4.51 2.95
CA ALA A 46 -12.15 3.44 2.00
C ALA A 46 -12.23 2.05 2.66
N GLN A 47 -11.78 1.94 3.92
CA GLN A 47 -11.88 0.70 4.69
C GLN A 47 -13.35 0.32 4.93
N GLY A 48 -14.19 1.28 5.29
CA GLY A 48 -15.63 1.07 5.46
C GLY A 48 -16.27 0.45 4.21
N PHE A 49 -15.93 0.96 3.01
CA PHE A 49 -16.38 0.35 1.76
C PHE A 49 -15.93 -1.10 1.59
N ILE A 50 -14.69 -1.41 1.97
CA ILE A 50 -14.12 -2.77 1.85
C ILE A 50 -14.80 -3.74 2.82
N GLU A 51 -15.05 -3.32 4.06
CA GLU A 51 -15.62 -4.18 5.10
C GLU A 51 -17.14 -4.34 4.98
N GLN A 52 -17.84 -3.34 4.42
CA GLN A 52 -19.30 -3.30 4.34
C GLN A 52 -19.76 -3.04 2.90
N PRO A 53 -19.52 -3.97 1.95
CA PRO A 53 -19.82 -3.78 0.53
C PRO A 53 -21.34 -3.74 0.24
N GLU A 54 -22.16 -4.30 1.13
CA GLU A 54 -23.63 -4.34 0.99
C GLU A 54 -24.33 -3.17 1.68
N LYS A 55 -23.60 -2.36 2.46
CA LYS A 55 -24.19 -1.22 3.18
C LYS A 55 -24.58 -0.11 2.21
N GLU A 56 -25.78 0.43 2.39
CA GLU A 56 -26.17 1.68 1.75
C GLU A 56 -25.56 2.87 2.52
N TRP A 57 -24.47 3.40 1.98
CA TRP A 57 -23.76 4.55 2.56
C TRP A 57 -24.50 5.85 2.28
N SER A 58 -24.81 6.60 3.35
CA SER A 58 -25.41 7.92 3.21
C SER A 58 -24.35 8.99 2.87
N ARG A 59 -24.77 10.08 2.23
CA ARG A 59 -23.87 11.22 1.96
C ARG A 59 -23.33 11.90 3.23
N ALA A 60 -24.00 11.74 4.37
CA ALA A 60 -23.58 12.34 5.63
C ALA A 60 -22.37 11.61 6.25
N GLU A 61 -22.15 10.35 5.91
CA GLU A 61 -21.04 9.52 6.41
C GLU A 61 -19.75 9.68 5.61
N LEU A 62 -19.79 10.46 4.52
CA LEU A 62 -18.71 10.58 3.57
C LEU A 62 -18.36 12.05 3.30
N PRO A 63 -17.11 12.33 2.91
CA PRO A 63 -16.74 13.65 2.46
C PRO A 63 -17.50 14.01 1.17
N PRO A 64 -17.68 15.31 0.87
CA PRO A 64 -18.42 15.74 -0.31
C PRO A 64 -17.91 15.10 -1.60
N ILE A 65 -18.82 14.50 -2.36
CA ILE A 65 -18.56 13.91 -3.68
C ILE A 65 -19.05 14.88 -4.74
N THR A 66 -18.21 15.13 -5.74
CA THR A 66 -18.43 16.09 -6.83
C THR A 66 -18.39 15.38 -8.19
N ASN A 67 -18.56 16.14 -9.28
CA ASN A 67 -18.41 15.68 -10.68
C ASN A 67 -19.39 14.59 -11.15
N SER A 68 -20.70 14.76 -10.88
CA SER A 68 -21.77 13.83 -11.30
C SER A 68 -21.66 12.39 -10.77
N PHE A 69 -20.67 12.09 -9.93
CA PHE A 69 -20.51 10.78 -9.30
C PHE A 69 -21.36 10.66 -8.03
N GLY A 70 -21.95 9.49 -7.83
CA GLY A 70 -22.61 9.11 -6.58
C GLY A 70 -21.70 8.35 -5.63
N VAL A 71 -22.20 8.10 -4.42
CA VAL A 71 -21.56 7.16 -3.48
C VAL A 71 -21.38 5.76 -4.09
N PRO A 72 -22.38 5.17 -4.78
CA PRO A 72 -22.22 3.85 -5.39
C PRO A 72 -21.10 3.79 -6.44
N ASP A 73 -20.91 4.88 -7.19
CA ASP A 73 -19.84 4.99 -8.20
C ASP A 73 -18.45 4.90 -7.59
N VAL A 74 -18.24 5.63 -6.49
CA VAL A 74 -16.96 5.67 -5.77
C VAL A 74 -16.71 4.34 -5.09
N MET A 75 -17.70 3.80 -4.37
CA MET A 75 -17.61 2.52 -3.67
C MET A 75 -17.25 1.38 -4.63
N LYS A 76 -17.95 1.28 -5.77
CA LYS A 76 -17.67 0.27 -6.80
C LYS A 76 -16.22 0.32 -7.30
N ARG A 77 -15.67 1.53 -7.49
CA ARG A 77 -14.28 1.72 -7.93
C ARG A 77 -13.28 1.33 -6.85
N VAL A 78 -13.53 1.69 -5.59
CA VAL A 78 -12.68 1.29 -4.46
C VAL A 78 -12.65 -0.23 -4.32
N LEU A 79 -13.80 -0.89 -4.38
CA LEU A 79 -13.89 -2.36 -4.29
C LEU A 79 -13.15 -3.06 -5.43
N LEU A 80 -13.28 -2.57 -6.67
CA LEU A 80 -12.56 -3.10 -7.81
C LEU A 80 -11.04 -2.94 -7.65
N LEU A 81 -10.59 -1.75 -7.24
CA LEU A 81 -9.17 -1.49 -6.98
C LEU A 81 -8.64 -2.36 -5.84
N ASN A 82 -9.42 -2.57 -4.78
CA ASN A 82 -9.05 -3.45 -3.68
C ASN A 82 -8.86 -4.89 -4.16
N LYS A 83 -9.78 -5.40 -4.99
CA LYS A 83 -9.68 -6.75 -5.56
C LYS A 83 -8.39 -6.94 -6.36
N ILE A 84 -8.04 -5.98 -7.20
CA ILE A 84 -6.79 -5.99 -7.97
C ILE A 84 -5.58 -5.92 -7.02
N ALA A 85 -5.60 -5.02 -6.03
CA ALA A 85 -4.50 -4.87 -5.08
C ALA A 85 -4.23 -6.14 -4.26
N LEU A 86 -5.27 -6.86 -3.84
CA LEU A 86 -5.11 -8.15 -3.16
C LEU A 86 -4.38 -9.18 -4.03
N ASN A 87 -4.69 -9.23 -5.32
CA ASN A 87 -4.03 -10.13 -6.27
C ASN A 87 -2.57 -9.71 -6.54
N LEU A 88 -2.32 -8.41 -6.74
CA LEU A 88 -0.96 -7.86 -6.87
C LEU A 88 -0.10 -8.19 -5.64
N ARG A 89 -0.67 -7.98 -4.44
CA ARG A 89 0.01 -8.29 -3.18
C ARG A 89 0.35 -9.77 -3.07
N LYS A 90 -0.61 -10.65 -3.37
CA LYS A 90 -0.40 -12.09 -3.34
C LYS A 90 0.76 -12.49 -4.27
N GLN A 91 0.73 -12.04 -5.52
CA GLN A 91 1.81 -12.30 -6.49
C GLN A 91 3.16 -11.77 -6.00
N ARG A 92 3.19 -10.59 -5.39
CA ARG A 92 4.41 -10.00 -4.84
C ARG A 92 5.05 -10.87 -3.76
N PHE A 93 4.26 -11.42 -2.85
CA PHE A 93 4.76 -12.35 -1.82
C PHE A 93 5.09 -13.73 -2.37
N ASP A 94 4.30 -14.26 -3.31
CA ASP A 94 4.60 -15.51 -4.03
C ASP A 94 5.95 -15.41 -4.78
N ASN A 95 6.29 -14.21 -5.28
CA ASN A 95 7.58 -13.90 -5.91
C ASN A 95 8.72 -13.59 -4.91
N GLY A 96 8.51 -13.86 -3.61
CA GLY A 96 9.56 -13.80 -2.60
C GLY A 96 9.80 -12.43 -1.96
N ALA A 97 8.77 -11.57 -1.94
CA ALA A 97 8.84 -10.35 -1.15
C ALA A 97 8.90 -10.65 0.36
N LEU A 98 9.56 -9.75 1.08
CA LEU A 98 9.71 -9.78 2.54
C LEU A 98 9.10 -8.51 3.12
N ARG A 99 8.36 -8.66 4.20
CA ARG A 99 7.77 -7.55 4.95
C ARG A 99 8.32 -7.56 6.36
N LEU A 100 9.01 -6.48 6.70
CA LEU A 100 9.58 -6.22 8.02
C LEU A 100 9.08 -4.85 8.50
N ASP A 101 7.83 -4.83 8.94
CA ASP A 101 7.23 -3.61 9.46
C ASP A 101 7.63 -3.39 10.91
N GLN A 102 8.01 -2.15 11.22
CA GLN A 102 8.23 -1.72 12.59
C GLN A 102 6.94 -1.14 13.15
N VAL A 103 6.72 -1.35 14.46
CA VAL A 103 5.62 -0.72 15.20
C VAL A 103 5.75 0.80 15.08
N LYS A 104 4.72 1.44 14.55
CA LYS A 104 4.62 2.90 14.46
C LYS A 104 3.62 3.39 15.48
N LEU A 105 4.00 4.41 16.24
CA LEU A 105 3.10 5.09 17.18
C LEU A 105 2.46 6.30 16.51
N GLN A 106 1.18 6.50 16.78
CA GLN A 106 0.45 7.72 16.42
C GLN A 106 -0.03 8.39 17.71
N TYR A 107 0.09 9.70 17.76
CA TYR A 107 -0.25 10.51 18.93
C TYR A 107 -1.53 11.28 18.68
N THR A 108 -2.36 11.35 19.71
CA THR A 108 -3.45 12.33 19.77
C THR A 108 -2.90 13.58 20.43
N LEU A 109 -3.09 14.73 19.79
CA LEU A 109 -2.61 16.01 20.29
C LEU A 109 -3.79 16.79 20.87
N ASP A 110 -3.54 17.48 21.96
CA ASP A 110 -4.46 18.47 22.49
C ASP A 110 -4.49 19.70 21.58
N ASN A 111 -5.69 20.14 21.20
CA ASN A 111 -5.86 21.19 20.20
C ASN A 111 -5.46 22.59 20.69
N GLU A 112 -5.46 22.82 22.01
CA GLU A 112 -5.14 24.13 22.60
C GLU A 112 -3.63 24.25 22.89
N THR A 113 -3.06 23.21 23.50
CA THR A 113 -1.67 23.20 23.97
C THR A 113 -0.70 22.63 22.94
N GLY A 114 -1.17 21.82 21.99
CA GLY A 114 -0.35 21.11 21.01
C GLY A 114 0.45 19.93 21.59
N LEU A 115 0.24 19.60 22.87
CA LEU A 115 0.95 18.51 23.56
C LEU A 115 0.25 17.16 23.33
N PRO A 116 0.98 16.04 23.32
CA PRO A 116 0.37 14.72 23.21
C PRO A 116 -0.45 14.39 24.46
N ASN A 117 -1.73 14.07 24.28
CA ASN A 117 -2.62 13.63 25.36
C ASN A 117 -2.83 12.10 25.37
N GLY A 118 -2.35 11.41 24.34
CA GLY A 118 -2.40 9.95 24.23
C GLY A 118 -1.64 9.43 23.02
N TYR A 119 -1.49 8.11 22.96
CA TYR A 119 -0.88 7.42 21.82
C TYR A 119 -1.60 6.10 21.54
N PHE A 120 -1.48 5.62 20.31
CA PHE A 120 -1.93 4.30 19.89
C PHE A 120 -0.98 3.72 18.84
N VAL A 121 -1.01 2.40 18.67
CA VAL A 121 -0.25 1.73 17.62
C VAL A 121 -0.97 1.92 16.28
N TYR A 122 -0.26 2.43 15.29
CA TYR A 122 -0.79 2.58 13.94
C TYR A 122 -0.98 1.20 13.31
N GLN A 123 -2.23 0.87 13.00
CA GLN A 123 -2.60 -0.36 12.30
C GLN A 123 -2.70 -0.11 10.80
N GLN A 124 -2.00 -0.92 10.00
CA GLN A 124 -2.20 -0.94 8.56
C GLN A 124 -3.44 -1.76 8.22
N LYS A 125 -4.39 -1.13 7.54
CA LYS A 125 -5.62 -1.78 7.07
C LYS A 125 -5.55 -2.09 5.57
N ASP A 126 -6.55 -2.79 5.04
CA ASP A 126 -6.60 -3.12 3.61
C ASP A 126 -6.63 -1.88 2.72
N SER A 127 -7.28 -0.80 3.16
CA SER A 127 -7.26 0.48 2.44
C SER A 127 -5.85 1.08 2.33
N ASN A 128 -4.96 0.83 3.30
CA ASN A 128 -3.55 1.23 3.20
C ASN A 128 -2.81 0.38 2.17
N ARG A 129 -3.01 -0.93 2.22
CA ARG A 129 -2.38 -1.90 1.31
C ARG A 129 -2.84 -1.67 -0.13
N LEU A 130 -4.10 -1.30 -0.35
CA LEU A 130 -4.63 -0.92 -1.66
C LEU A 130 -3.74 0.16 -2.30
N ILE A 131 -3.51 1.25 -1.59
CA ILE A 131 -2.67 2.35 -2.10
C ILE A 131 -1.21 1.90 -2.23
N GLU A 132 -0.70 1.11 -1.29
CA GLU A 132 0.67 0.57 -1.31
C GLU A 132 0.95 -0.17 -2.63
N GLU A 133 0.11 -1.12 -3.02
CA GLU A 133 0.37 -1.96 -4.21
C GLU A 133 0.33 -1.15 -5.52
N PHE A 134 -0.61 -0.21 -5.67
CA PHE A 134 -0.64 0.65 -6.86
C PHE A 134 0.54 1.63 -6.91
N MET A 135 1.00 2.13 -5.76
CA MET A 135 2.19 3.00 -5.71
C MET A 135 3.47 2.22 -6.00
N LEU A 136 3.59 0.98 -5.51
CA LEU A 136 4.69 0.08 -5.87
C LEU A 136 4.69 -0.18 -7.39
N LEU A 137 3.51 -0.49 -7.95
CA LEU A 137 3.37 -0.73 -9.38
C LEU A 137 3.78 0.51 -10.21
N ALA A 138 3.29 1.70 -9.83
CA ALA A 138 3.67 2.97 -10.46
C ALA A 138 5.19 3.20 -10.43
N ASN A 139 5.81 2.98 -9.27
CA ASN A 139 7.24 3.18 -9.10
C ASN A 139 8.06 2.21 -9.96
N MET A 140 7.66 0.93 -10.04
CA MET A 140 8.34 -0.06 -10.87
C MET A 140 8.18 0.26 -12.37
N ALA A 141 6.97 0.61 -12.80
CA ALA A 141 6.66 0.98 -14.18
C ALA A 141 7.52 2.17 -14.64
N VAL A 142 7.58 3.24 -13.83
CA VAL A 142 8.44 4.40 -14.09
C VAL A 142 9.92 4.03 -14.05
N ALA A 143 10.37 3.21 -13.09
CA ALA A 143 11.76 2.76 -13.00
C ALA A 143 12.21 2.01 -14.28
N HIS A 144 11.38 1.11 -14.79
CA HIS A 144 11.64 0.43 -16.07
C HIS A 144 11.65 1.42 -17.24
N LYS A 145 10.67 2.32 -17.31
CA LYS A 145 10.58 3.33 -18.37
C LYS A 145 11.84 4.20 -18.45
N ILE A 146 12.30 4.74 -17.32
CA ILE A 146 13.48 5.61 -17.29
C ILE A 146 14.78 4.83 -17.49
N LYS A 147 14.89 3.60 -16.98
CA LYS A 147 16.07 2.77 -17.19
C LYS A 147 16.22 2.36 -18.65
N ASN A 148 15.13 2.03 -19.33
CA ASN A 148 15.15 1.67 -20.74
C ASN A 148 15.42 2.89 -21.63
N SER A 149 14.89 4.06 -21.27
CA SER A 149 15.05 5.29 -22.07
C SER A 149 16.41 5.96 -21.84
N PHE A 150 16.94 5.89 -20.61
CA PHE A 150 18.19 6.54 -20.20
C PHE A 150 19.05 5.60 -19.34
N PRO A 151 19.65 4.55 -19.91
CA PRO A 151 20.35 3.51 -19.17
C PRO A 151 21.39 4.00 -18.17
N ASP A 152 22.14 5.05 -18.52
CA ASP A 152 23.26 5.56 -17.72
C ASP A 152 22.91 6.77 -16.85
N LYS A 153 21.67 7.28 -16.95
CA LYS A 153 21.20 8.49 -16.25
C LYS A 153 19.93 8.27 -15.44
N ALA A 154 19.42 7.04 -15.41
CA ALA A 154 18.25 6.68 -14.63
C ALA A 154 18.54 6.74 -13.13
N ILE A 155 17.76 7.56 -12.43
CA ILE A 155 17.78 7.60 -10.96
C ILE A 155 16.91 6.45 -10.46
N LEU A 156 17.53 5.48 -9.81
CA LEU A 156 16.87 4.26 -9.31
C LEU A 156 17.16 4.06 -7.82
N ARG A 157 16.30 3.28 -7.17
CA ARG A 157 16.47 2.84 -5.78
C ARG A 157 16.73 1.34 -5.75
N ARG A 158 17.76 0.90 -5.02
CA ARG A 158 18.07 -0.52 -4.79
C ARG A 158 18.21 -0.81 -3.30
N HIS A 159 17.92 -2.05 -2.91
CA HIS A 159 18.17 -2.56 -1.56
C HIS A 159 19.15 -3.74 -1.68
N PRO A 160 20.42 -3.59 -1.22
CA PRO A 160 21.38 -4.69 -1.21
C PRO A 160 20.96 -5.82 -0.26
N SER A 161 21.49 -7.02 -0.49
CA SER A 161 21.32 -8.13 0.46
C SER A 161 21.92 -7.78 1.83
N PRO A 162 21.34 -8.30 2.93
CA PRO A 162 21.90 -8.12 4.27
C PRO A 162 23.28 -8.75 4.40
N GLN A 163 24.05 -8.31 5.39
CA GLN A 163 25.34 -8.92 5.70
C GLN A 163 25.14 -10.33 6.27
N GLN A 164 25.96 -11.28 5.81
CA GLN A 164 25.82 -12.70 6.16
C GLN A 164 26.05 -12.98 7.65
N LYS A 165 27.11 -12.42 8.26
CA LYS A 165 27.45 -12.69 9.67
C LYS A 165 26.34 -12.29 10.66
N PRO A 166 25.76 -11.07 10.63
CA PRO A 166 24.63 -10.74 11.48
C PRO A 166 23.41 -11.65 11.24
N LEU A 167 23.19 -12.06 10.00
CA LEU A 167 22.05 -12.88 9.61
C LEU A 167 22.17 -14.31 10.20
N GLU A 168 23.36 -14.91 10.12
CA GLU A 168 23.68 -16.20 10.73
C GLU A 168 23.53 -16.15 12.26
N ALA A 169 23.99 -15.08 12.90
CA ALA A 169 23.83 -14.90 14.35
C ALA A 169 22.36 -14.83 14.78
N VAL A 170 21.51 -14.16 13.99
CA VAL A 170 20.06 -14.11 14.25
C VAL A 170 19.42 -15.47 14.02
N GLU A 171 19.80 -16.19 12.97
CA GLU A 171 19.29 -17.55 12.70
C GLU A 171 19.64 -18.53 13.82
N GLU A 172 20.88 -18.48 14.32
CA GLU A 172 21.34 -19.29 15.46
C GLU A 172 20.59 -18.92 16.76
N LEU A 173 20.42 -17.62 17.04
CA LEU A 173 19.65 -17.14 18.19
C LEU A 173 18.20 -17.67 18.14
N CYS A 174 17.53 -17.52 16.99
CA CYS A 174 16.16 -18.01 16.81
C CYS A 174 16.09 -19.53 16.99
N LYS A 175 17.03 -20.28 16.42
CA LYS A 175 17.10 -21.73 16.59
C LYS A 175 17.25 -22.14 18.06
N ASN A 176 18.09 -21.44 18.82
CA ASN A 176 18.26 -21.68 20.26
C ASN A 176 16.99 -21.38 21.07
N LEU A 177 16.13 -20.47 20.58
CA LEU A 177 14.81 -20.18 21.14
C LEU A 177 13.71 -21.14 20.65
N GLY A 178 14.04 -22.16 19.85
CA GLY A 178 13.07 -23.10 19.26
C GLY A 178 12.34 -22.56 18.02
N LEU A 179 12.79 -21.44 17.45
CA LEU A 179 12.24 -20.81 16.26
C LEU A 179 13.08 -21.19 15.02
N ASN A 180 12.55 -22.06 14.18
CA ASN A 180 13.17 -22.52 12.95
C ASN A 180 12.87 -21.54 11.79
N ILE A 181 13.63 -20.45 11.74
CA ILE A 181 13.65 -19.50 10.62
C ILE A 181 14.74 -19.86 9.62
N SER A 182 14.58 -19.48 8.35
CA SER A 182 15.59 -19.68 7.31
C SER A 182 15.88 -18.36 6.61
N THR A 183 17.15 -18.00 6.51
CA THR A 183 17.59 -16.68 6.01
C THR A 183 18.15 -16.70 4.58
N LYS A 184 18.02 -17.83 3.87
CA LYS A 184 18.59 -18.05 2.52
C LYS A 184 18.10 -17.06 1.46
N SER A 185 16.86 -16.58 1.60
CA SER A 185 16.28 -15.56 0.73
C SER A 185 15.23 -14.74 1.48
N ALA A 186 14.91 -13.56 0.96
CA ALA A 186 13.86 -12.70 1.50
C ALA A 186 12.50 -13.44 1.61
N GLY A 187 12.10 -14.15 0.54
CA GLY A 187 10.86 -14.92 0.53
C GLY A 187 10.86 -16.13 1.49
N GLU A 188 11.99 -16.80 1.64
CA GLU A 188 12.10 -17.92 2.58
C GLU A 188 12.05 -17.44 4.04
N LEU A 189 12.68 -16.29 4.33
CA LEU A 189 12.58 -15.64 5.62
C LEU A 189 11.12 -15.25 5.92
N GLN A 190 10.44 -14.59 4.98
CA GLN A 190 9.02 -14.24 5.10
C GLN A 190 8.17 -15.47 5.42
N ARG A 191 8.32 -16.54 4.64
CA ARG A 191 7.52 -17.77 4.78
C ARG A 191 7.76 -18.50 6.10
N THR A 192 9.02 -18.52 6.57
CA THR A 192 9.36 -19.20 7.84
C THR A 192 8.96 -18.36 9.05
N MET A 193 9.09 -17.04 8.98
CA MET A 193 8.57 -16.13 10.02
C MET A 193 7.05 -16.23 10.14
N TRP A 194 6.32 -16.33 9.03
CA TRP A 194 4.85 -16.40 9.02
C TRP A 194 4.28 -17.53 9.88
N LYS A 195 5.02 -18.62 10.09
CA LYS A 195 4.60 -19.74 10.96
C LYS A 195 4.47 -19.35 12.43
N TYR A 196 5.12 -18.27 12.83
CA TYR A 196 5.19 -17.78 14.21
C TYR A 196 4.34 -16.53 14.44
N TYR A 197 3.66 -16.04 13.40
CA TYR A 197 2.66 -14.99 13.54
C TYR A 197 1.45 -15.55 14.30
N GLY A 198 0.98 -14.83 15.31
CA GLY A 198 -0.19 -15.21 16.10
C GLY A 198 -1.50 -14.94 15.37
N GLU A 199 -2.63 -15.21 16.03
CA GLU A 199 -3.96 -14.77 15.58
C GLU A 199 -4.31 -13.35 16.05
N ASP A 200 -3.36 -12.64 16.67
CA ASP A 200 -3.61 -11.28 17.13
C ASP A 200 -3.79 -10.29 15.96
N GLU A 201 -4.45 -9.18 16.26
CA GLU A 201 -4.76 -8.12 15.30
C GLU A 201 -3.51 -7.51 14.64
N PHE A 202 -2.33 -7.66 15.25
CA PHE A 202 -1.06 -7.18 14.70
C PHE A 202 -0.41 -8.21 13.77
N SER A 203 -0.80 -9.48 13.90
CA SER A 203 -0.24 -10.60 13.16
C SER A 203 -1.02 -10.90 11.87
N LEU A 204 -2.31 -10.60 11.83
CA LEU A 204 -3.17 -10.69 10.63
C LEU A 204 -3.08 -9.41 9.75
N ALA A 205 -2.37 -8.40 10.23
CA ALA A 205 -2.11 -7.12 9.57
C ALA A 205 -0.99 -7.20 8.53
#